data_AF-A0A2A5SYR7-F1
#
_entry.id   AF-A0A2A5SYR7-F1
#
_cell.length_a   1.000
_cell.length_b   1.000
_cell.length_c   1.000
_cell.angle_alpha   90.00
_cell.angle_beta   90.00
_cell.angle_gamma   90.00
#
_symmetry.space_group_name_H-M   'P 1'
#
loop_
_entity.id
_entity.type
_entity.pdbx_description
1 polymer ?
#
loop_
_entity_poly.entity_id
_entity_poly.type
_entity_poly.pdbx_seq_one_letter_code
_entity_poly.pdbx_strand_id
1 'polypeptide(L)'
;MVNGFTGVTRNIGSTWVNTTSQTSNTGVDFLYNSIDAKTITISFIAHVRKDRFSTTRRELAKLLNVSEPAPLIIGDEPNVVWYAVPNGSQTLDESSFFDGIGTLTFLVPSGVAISSYTQELNSNNSGGTNGSITVNSDNSVDVLINN
;
A
#
# COMPACT_ATOMS: atom_id res chain seq x y z
N MET A 1 23.26 -0.92 -6.45
CA MET A 1 22.05 -1.65 -6.06
C MET A 1 21.75 -1.20 -4.65
N VAL A 2 20.51 -0.81 -4.34
CA VAL A 2 20.11 -0.43 -2.97
C VAL A 2 20.06 -1.73 -2.17
N ASN A 3 20.82 -1.82 -1.08
CA ASN A 3 21.04 -3.07 -0.34
C ASN A 3 20.04 -3.25 0.83
N GLY A 4 19.01 -2.42 0.88
CA GLY A 4 17.95 -2.50 1.88
C GLY A 4 17.38 -1.12 2.21
N PHE A 5 16.23 -1.14 2.88
CA PHE A 5 15.60 0.03 3.47
C PHE A 5 16.10 0.18 4.91
N THR A 6 16.35 1.41 5.34
CA THR A 6 16.79 1.70 6.71
C THR A 6 15.64 1.97 7.65
N GLY A 7 14.45 2.26 7.12
CA GLY A 7 13.25 2.39 7.90
C GLY A 7 12.01 2.60 7.03
N VAL A 8 10.86 2.22 7.56
CA VAL A 8 9.56 2.47 6.95
C VAL A 8 8.67 3.13 7.99
N THR A 9 8.09 4.28 7.66
CA THR A 9 7.13 5.01 8.50
C THR A 9 5.77 4.98 7.82
N ARG A 10 4.80 4.32 8.45
CA ARG A 10 3.43 4.14 7.93
C ARG A 10 2.32 4.44 8.94
N ASN A 11 2.65 4.86 10.17
CA ASN A 11 1.73 5.05 11.31
C ASN A 11 0.88 3.81 11.62
N ILE A 12 0.07 3.84 12.69
CA ILE A 12 -0.77 2.70 13.11
C ILE A 12 -1.99 2.50 12.18
N GLY A 13 -2.35 3.53 11.41
CA GLY A 13 -3.53 3.53 10.54
C GLY A 13 -3.56 4.77 9.66
N SER A 14 -4.64 4.91 8.91
CA SER A 14 -4.93 6.18 8.23
C SER A 14 -5.46 7.18 9.23
N THR A 15 -5.40 8.46 8.88
CA THR A 15 -5.98 9.51 9.72
C THR A 15 -7.49 9.32 9.77
N TRP A 16 -8.05 9.30 10.98
CA TRP A 16 -9.50 9.33 11.17
C TRP A 16 -9.99 10.78 11.22
N VAL A 17 -10.99 11.09 10.42
CA VAL A 17 -11.68 12.38 10.41
C VAL A 17 -13.06 12.18 11.02
N ASN A 18 -13.32 12.81 12.17
CA ASN A 18 -14.62 12.77 12.84
C ASN A 18 -15.37 14.06 12.57
N THR A 19 -16.61 13.95 12.07
CA THR A 19 -17.50 15.08 11.88
C THR A 19 -18.51 15.10 13.02
N THR A 20 -18.61 16.24 13.70
CA THR A 20 -19.47 16.42 14.86
C THR A 20 -20.32 17.68 14.74
N SER A 21 -21.44 17.73 15.46
CA SER A 21 -22.28 18.91 15.60
C SER A 21 -22.24 19.41 17.03
N GLN A 22 -22.18 20.72 17.24
CA GLN A 22 -22.16 21.29 18.58
C GLN A 22 -23.50 21.05 19.30
N THR A 23 -23.45 20.43 20.47
CA THR A 23 -24.59 20.32 21.38
C THR A 23 -24.51 21.46 22.39
N SER A 24 -25.64 22.02 22.79
CA SER A 24 -25.72 23.22 23.63
C SER A 24 -24.87 23.11 24.91
N ASN A 25 -23.99 24.09 25.10
CA ASN A 25 -23.09 24.36 26.24
C ASN A 25 -22.17 23.23 26.76
N THR A 26 -22.36 21.97 26.36
CA THR A 26 -21.48 20.85 26.73
C THR A 26 -21.47 19.77 25.65
N GLY A 27 -20.28 19.40 25.18
CA GLY A 27 -20.08 18.27 24.27
C GLY A 27 -20.47 18.53 22.82
N VAL A 28 -20.40 17.46 22.01
CA VAL A 28 -20.76 17.45 20.59
C VAL A 28 -21.45 16.13 20.25
N ASP A 29 -22.40 16.16 19.32
CA ASP A 29 -23.01 14.97 18.74
C ASP A 29 -22.12 14.44 17.61
N PHE A 30 -21.83 13.14 17.63
CA PHE A 30 -21.12 12.47 16.54
C PHE A 30 -22.06 12.29 15.34
N LEU A 31 -21.63 12.73 14.16
CA LEU A 31 -22.39 12.53 12.92
C LEU A 31 -21.87 11.31 12.17
N TYR A 32 -20.59 11.34 11.78
CA TYR A 32 -19.93 10.26 11.07
C TYR A 32 -18.41 10.41 11.15
N ASN A 33 -17.69 9.37 10.76
CA ASN A 33 -16.25 9.42 10.54
C ASN A 33 -15.86 8.86 9.17
N SER A 34 -14.67 9.24 8.73
CA SER A 34 -14.00 8.63 7.58
C SER A 34 -12.54 8.36 7.91
N ILE A 35 -11.95 7.46 7.13
CA ILE A 35 -10.50 7.32 7.04
C ILE A 35 -10.02 8.11 5.83
N ASP A 36 -8.95 8.87 6.01
CA ASP A 36 -8.31 9.64 4.94
C ASP A 36 -7.28 8.78 4.20
N ALA A 37 -6.70 9.34 3.13
CA ALA A 37 -5.57 8.74 2.45
C ALA A 37 -4.38 8.53 3.41
N LYS A 38 -3.62 7.46 3.20
CA LYS A 38 -2.42 7.16 4.00
C LYS A 38 -1.18 7.66 3.27
N THR A 39 -0.26 8.26 4.01
CA THR A 39 1.11 8.49 3.52
C THR A 39 2.05 7.42 4.10
N ILE A 40 2.83 6.79 3.22
CA ILE A 40 3.89 5.85 3.58
C ILE A 40 5.22 6.45 3.14
N THR A 41 6.17 6.51 4.07
CA THR A 41 7.51 7.04 3.83
C THR A 41 8.54 5.95 4.05
N ILE A 42 9.40 5.75 3.07
CA ILE A 42 10.46 4.72 3.06
C ILE A 42 11.81 5.42 3.03
N SER A 43 12.64 5.18 4.04
CA SER A 43 14.02 5.63 4.10
C SER A 43 14.95 4.52 3.62
N PHE A 44 15.94 4.87 2.81
CA PHE A 44 16.87 3.89 2.25
C PHE A 44 18.30 4.42 2.20
N ILE A 45 19.25 3.49 2.15
CA ILE A 45 20.65 3.77 1.84
C ILE A 45 21.03 3.01 0.57
N ALA A 46 21.43 3.76 -0.45
CA ALA A 46 21.99 3.24 -1.68
C ALA A 46 23.52 3.16 -1.57
N HIS A 47 24.06 1.96 -1.34
CA HIS A 47 25.50 1.72 -1.39
C HIS A 47 26.00 1.74 -2.84
N VAL A 48 26.37 2.93 -3.31
CA VAL A 48 26.74 3.21 -4.70
C VAL A 48 27.84 4.26 -4.71
N ARG A 49 28.88 4.04 -5.53
CA ARG A 49 29.95 5.03 -5.72
C ARG A 49 29.41 6.31 -6.34
N LYS A 50 30.04 7.45 -6.01
CA LYS A 50 29.64 8.78 -6.44
C LYS A 50 29.39 8.94 -7.95
N ASP A 51 30.21 8.32 -8.78
CA ASP A 51 30.11 8.35 -10.25
C ASP A 51 28.86 7.61 -10.79
N ARG A 52 28.24 6.75 -9.98
CA ARG A 52 27.10 5.91 -10.36
C ARG A 52 25.75 6.38 -9.82
N PHE A 53 25.71 7.45 -9.03
CA PHE A 53 24.46 7.99 -8.52
C PHE A 53 23.47 8.43 -9.62
N SER A 54 23.98 8.92 -10.75
CA SER A 54 23.16 9.24 -11.93
C SER A 54 22.35 8.06 -12.44
N THR A 55 22.91 6.85 -12.36
CA THR A 55 22.22 5.61 -12.74
C THR A 55 21.17 5.26 -11.70
N THR A 56 21.49 5.39 -10.41
CA THR A 56 20.52 5.18 -9.32
C THR A 56 19.30 6.10 -9.47
N ARG A 57 19.51 7.40 -9.72
CA ARG A 57 18.41 8.35 -9.95
C ARG A 57 17.53 7.94 -11.11
N ARG A 58 18.12 7.53 -12.24
CA ARG A 58 17.36 7.12 -13.42
C ARG A 58 16.52 5.87 -13.17
N GLU A 59 17.07 4.88 -12.47
CA GLU A 59 16.31 3.67 -12.14
C GLU A 59 15.18 3.94 -11.14
N LEU A 60 15.42 4.78 -10.13
CA LEU A 60 14.36 5.23 -9.21
C LEU A 60 13.28 6.03 -9.96
N ALA A 61 13.67 6.96 -10.85
CA ALA A 61 12.72 7.74 -11.64
C ALA A 61 11.86 6.87 -12.54
N LYS A 62 12.42 5.83 -13.16
CA LYS A 62 11.65 4.85 -13.93
C LYS A 62 10.65 4.09 -13.07
N LEU A 63 11.09 3.60 -11.90
CA LEU A 63 10.24 2.85 -10.98
C LEU A 63 9.06 3.70 -10.46
N LEU A 64 9.31 4.99 -10.23
CA LEU A 64 8.32 5.93 -9.72
C LEU A 64 7.46 6.56 -10.83
N ASN A 65 7.71 6.24 -12.10
CA ASN A 65 6.93 6.77 -13.21
C ASN A 65 5.63 5.97 -13.39
N VAL A 66 4.70 6.14 -12.45
CA VAL A 66 3.37 5.51 -12.48
C VAL A 66 2.28 6.58 -12.49
N SER A 67 1.24 6.37 -13.31
CA SER A 67 0.11 7.31 -13.46
C SER A 67 -1.12 6.94 -12.63
N GLU A 68 -1.15 5.73 -12.08
CA GLU A 68 -2.26 5.17 -11.31
C GLU A 68 -1.74 4.40 -10.08
N PRO A 69 -2.56 4.19 -9.04
CA PRO A 69 -2.15 3.42 -7.87
C PRO A 69 -1.62 2.04 -8.23
N ALA A 70 -0.39 1.76 -7.85
CA ALA A 70 0.29 0.50 -8.11
C ALA A 70 0.57 -0.26 -6.80
N PRO A 71 0.72 -1.61 -6.85
CA PRO A 71 1.06 -2.39 -5.67
C PRO A 71 2.40 -1.97 -5.03
N LEU A 72 2.34 -1.59 -3.77
CA LEU A 72 3.45 -1.35 -2.87
C LEU A 72 3.44 -2.44 -1.80
N ILE A 73 4.40 -3.35 -1.88
CA ILE A 73 4.58 -4.48 -0.96
C ILE A 73 5.83 -4.21 -0.13
N ILE A 74 5.70 -4.31 1.20
CA ILE A 74 6.79 -4.06 2.14
C ILE A 74 7.27 -5.42 2.65
N GLY A 75 8.59 -5.64 2.67
CA GLY A 75 9.18 -6.96 2.91
C GLY A 75 8.92 -7.55 4.29
N ASP A 76 8.57 -6.76 5.30
CA ASP A 76 8.22 -7.24 6.64
C ASP A 76 6.78 -7.79 6.73
N GLU A 77 5.91 -7.38 5.81
CA GLU A 77 4.52 -7.80 5.69
C GLU A 77 4.21 -8.18 4.23
N PRO A 78 4.80 -9.28 3.70
CA PRO A 78 4.64 -9.66 2.29
C PRO A 78 3.19 -10.03 1.92
N ASN A 79 2.36 -10.31 2.93
CA ASN A 79 0.95 -10.63 2.76
C ASN A 79 0.03 -9.39 2.69
N VAL A 80 0.62 -8.19 2.74
CA VAL A 80 -0.10 -6.92 2.77
C VAL A 80 0.28 -6.08 1.55
N VAL A 81 -0.71 -5.66 0.79
CA VAL A 81 -0.56 -4.84 -0.42
C VAL A 81 -1.18 -3.48 -0.20
N TRP A 82 -0.41 -2.42 -0.45
CA TRP A 82 -0.89 -1.04 -0.49
C TRP A 82 -0.95 -0.58 -1.94
N TYR A 83 -2.10 -0.06 -2.40
CA TYR A 83 -2.16 0.55 -3.75
C TYR A 83 -1.80 2.02 -3.65
N ALA A 84 -0.61 2.37 -4.13
CA ALA A 84 0.00 3.66 -3.86
C ALA A 84 0.52 4.36 -5.12
N VAL A 85 0.59 5.68 -5.06
CA VAL A 85 1.26 6.54 -6.03
C VAL A 85 2.40 7.29 -5.35
N PRO A 86 3.50 7.60 -6.05
CA PRO A 86 4.52 8.49 -5.53
C PRO A 86 3.91 9.85 -5.17
N ASN A 87 4.28 10.36 -4.01
CA ASN A 87 3.71 11.58 -3.45
C ASN A 87 4.80 12.48 -2.87
N GLY A 88 4.66 13.78 -3.09
CA GLY A 88 5.66 14.76 -2.66
C GLY A 88 7.04 14.55 -3.29
N SER A 89 8.04 15.19 -2.67
CA SER A 89 9.42 15.16 -3.18
C SER A 89 10.12 13.86 -2.78
N GLN A 90 10.69 13.18 -3.78
CA GLN A 90 11.55 12.02 -3.60
C GLN A 90 12.99 12.52 -3.47
N THR A 91 13.74 12.06 -2.48
CA THR A 91 15.06 12.62 -2.16
C THR A 91 16.16 11.57 -2.26
N LEU A 92 17.36 12.04 -2.61
CA LEU A 92 18.60 11.28 -2.58
C LEU A 92 19.74 12.26 -2.28
N ASP A 93 20.25 12.24 -1.06
CA ASP A 93 21.47 12.93 -0.65
C ASP A 93 22.69 12.11 -1.09
N GLU A 94 23.55 12.74 -1.89
CA GLU A 94 24.72 12.14 -2.54
C GLU A 94 26.02 12.80 -2.07
N SER A 95 25.99 13.41 -0.89
CA SER A 95 27.15 14.07 -0.28
C SER A 95 28.26 13.07 0.08
N SER A 96 27.92 11.82 0.43
CA SER A 96 28.88 10.75 0.69
C SER A 96 29.44 10.13 -0.61
N PHE A 97 30.68 9.66 -0.54
CA PHE A 97 31.37 9.06 -1.68
C PHE A 97 30.87 7.65 -2.04
N PHE A 98 30.34 6.91 -1.05
CA PHE A 98 29.91 5.52 -1.21
C PHE A 98 28.43 5.29 -0.90
N ASP A 99 27.75 6.25 -0.29
CA ASP A 99 26.39 6.09 0.20
C ASP A 99 25.49 7.24 -0.27
N GLY A 100 24.34 6.88 -0.82
CA GLY A 100 23.25 7.82 -1.05
C GLY A 100 22.15 7.60 -0.01
N ILE A 101 21.76 8.62 0.73
CA ILE A 101 20.67 8.52 1.72
C ILE A 101 19.42 9.13 1.12
N GLY A 102 18.34 8.36 1.02
CA GLY A 102 17.14 8.82 0.33
C GLY A 102 15.85 8.53 1.08
N THR A 103 14.82 9.28 0.70
CA THR A 103 13.45 9.11 1.18
C THR A 103 12.52 9.00 -0.03
N LEU A 104 11.73 7.94 -0.04
CA LEU A 104 10.60 7.77 -0.95
C LEU A 104 9.29 7.99 -0.19
N THR A 105 8.37 8.73 -0.77
CA THR A 105 7.07 9.01 -0.14
C THR A 105 5.96 8.61 -1.11
N PHE A 106 4.96 7.90 -0.58
CA PHE A 106 3.84 7.35 -1.32
C PHE A 106 2.52 7.73 -0.67
N LEU A 107 1.52 8.02 -1.48
CA LEU A 107 0.14 8.22 -1.07
C LEU A 107 -0.66 6.96 -1.43
N VAL A 108 -1.41 6.43 -0.47
CA VAL A 108 -2.39 5.36 -0.65
C VAL A 108 -3.78 6.01 -0.60
N PRO A 109 -4.45 6.23 -1.75
CA PRO A 109 -5.72 6.95 -1.79
C PRO A 109 -6.83 6.25 -1.00
N SER A 110 -6.86 4.92 -0.97
CA SER A 110 -7.86 4.15 -0.23
C SER A 110 -7.72 4.26 1.29
N GLY A 111 -6.54 4.66 1.78
CA GLY A 111 -6.22 4.63 3.21
C GLY A 111 -6.16 3.22 3.82
N VAL A 112 -6.30 2.15 3.03
CA VAL A 112 -6.34 0.78 3.56
C VAL A 112 -5.40 -0.14 2.80
N ALA A 113 -4.89 -1.13 3.52
CA ALA A 113 -4.15 -2.24 2.94
C ALA A 113 -5.13 -3.33 2.53
N ILE A 114 -4.77 -4.11 1.53
CA ILE A 114 -5.48 -5.33 1.17
C ILE A 114 -4.58 -6.54 1.38
N SER A 115 -5.19 -7.70 1.62
CA SER A 115 -4.47 -8.96 1.65
C SER A 115 -3.91 -9.28 0.25
N SER A 116 -2.67 -9.78 0.19
CA SER A 116 -2.12 -10.37 -1.04
C SER A 116 -2.69 -11.77 -1.32
N TYR A 117 -3.29 -12.40 -0.30
CA TYR A 117 -3.93 -13.69 -0.45
C TYR A 117 -5.26 -13.52 -1.17
N THR A 118 -5.37 -14.14 -2.35
CA THR A 118 -6.60 -14.23 -3.12
C THR A 118 -6.84 -15.69 -3.47
N GLN A 119 -8.08 -16.15 -3.29
CA GLN A 119 -8.54 -17.43 -3.81
C GLN A 119 -9.57 -17.16 -4.90
N GLU A 120 -9.36 -17.74 -6.08
CA GLU A 120 -10.35 -17.70 -7.16
C GLU A 120 -11.18 -18.97 -7.12
N LEU A 121 -12.51 -18.84 -7.08
CA LEU A 121 -13.46 -19.94 -7.26
C LEU A 121 -14.31 -19.64 -8.50
N ASN A 122 -14.23 -20.52 -9.49
CA ASN A 122 -14.96 -20.43 -10.76
C ASN A 122 -15.42 -21.83 -11.19
N SER A 123 -16.14 -21.92 -12.31
CA SER A 123 -16.70 -23.19 -12.79
C SER A 123 -15.64 -24.27 -13.08
N ASN A 124 -14.40 -23.87 -13.38
CA ASN A 124 -13.32 -24.80 -13.73
C ASN A 124 -12.67 -25.45 -12.50
N ASN A 125 -12.75 -24.81 -11.32
CA ASN A 125 -12.13 -25.30 -10.09
C ASN A 125 -13.13 -25.56 -8.94
N SER A 126 -14.43 -25.54 -9.26
CA SER A 126 -15.52 -25.90 -8.36
C SER A 126 -15.37 -27.33 -7.82
N GLY A 127 -15.62 -27.52 -6.52
CA GLY A 127 -15.49 -28.79 -5.82
C GLY A 127 -14.08 -29.09 -5.32
N GLY A 128 -13.15 -28.15 -5.51
CA GLY A 128 -11.75 -28.26 -5.08
C GLY A 128 -11.50 -27.59 -3.72
N THR A 129 -10.21 -27.32 -3.46
CA THR A 129 -9.74 -26.72 -2.19
C THR A 129 -10.41 -25.38 -1.88
N ASN A 130 -10.70 -24.58 -2.90
CA ASN A 130 -11.23 -23.20 -2.74
C ASN A 130 -12.74 -23.16 -2.49
N GLY A 131 -13.44 -24.31 -2.57
CA GLY A 131 -14.90 -24.39 -2.37
C GLY A 131 -15.64 -25.03 -3.55
N SER A 132 -16.96 -24.82 -3.61
CA SER A 132 -17.82 -25.40 -4.65
C SER A 132 -18.92 -24.44 -5.08
N ILE A 133 -19.23 -24.46 -6.36
CA ILE A 133 -20.37 -23.81 -7.01
C ILE A 133 -21.30 -24.93 -7.49
N THR A 134 -22.53 -24.94 -7.00
CA THR A 134 -23.59 -25.89 -7.39
C THR A 134 -24.75 -25.13 -7.98
N VAL A 135 -25.17 -25.49 -9.20
CA VAL A 135 -26.39 -24.96 -9.83
C VAL A 135 -27.53 -25.93 -9.55
N ASN A 136 -28.55 -25.45 -8.84
CA ASN A 136 -29.73 -26.23 -8.48
C ASN A 136 -30.69 -26.34 -9.67
N SER A 137 -31.64 -27.27 -9.59
CA SER A 137 -32.63 -27.53 -10.64
C SER A 137 -33.61 -26.38 -10.88
N ASP A 138 -33.75 -25.46 -9.92
CA ASP A 138 -34.53 -24.23 -10.02
C ASP A 138 -33.72 -23.03 -10.54
N ASN A 139 -32.51 -23.30 -11.03
CA ASN A 139 -31.51 -22.31 -11.47
C ASN A 139 -30.97 -21.40 -10.35
N SER A 140 -31.22 -21.70 -9.07
CA SER A 140 -30.50 -21.07 -7.98
C SER A 140 -29.05 -21.57 -7.91
N VAL A 141 -28.16 -20.82 -7.26
CA VAL A 141 -26.73 -21.14 -7.15
C VAL A 141 -26.32 -21.16 -5.68
N ASP A 142 -25.78 -22.29 -5.25
CA ASP A 142 -25.14 -22.43 -3.95
C ASP A 142 -23.63 -22.29 -4.10
N VAL A 143 -23.04 -21.47 -3.23
CA VAL A 143 -21.59 -21.25 -3.19
C VAL A 143 -21.07 -21.59 -1.80
N LEU A 144 -20.24 -22.63 -1.73
CA LEU A 144 -19.40 -22.92 -0.57
C LEU A 144 -18.04 -22.28 -0.80
N ILE A 145 -17.58 -21.43 0.12
CA ILE A 145 -16.24 -20.84 0.09
C ILE A 145 -15.43 -21.44 1.22
N ASN A 146 -14.31 -22.05 0.88
CA ASN A 146 -13.35 -22.55 1.86
C ASN A 146 -12.23 -21.51 2.00
N ASN A 147 -12.17 -20.83 3.15
CA ASN A 147 -11.18 -19.79 3.45
C ASN A 147 -10.56 -20.01 4.83
#